data_AF-A0A2N8NPC2-F1
#
_entry.id   AF-A0A2N8NPC2-F1
#
_cell.length_a   1.000
_cell.length_b   1.000
_cell.length_c   1.000
_cell.angle_alpha   90.00
_cell.angle_beta   90.00
_cell.angle_gamma   90.00
#
_symmetry.space_group_name_H-M   'P 1'
#
loop_
_entity.id
_entity.type
_entity.pdbx_description
1 polymer ?
#
loop_
_entity_poly.entity_id
_entity_poly.type
_entity_poly.pdbx_seq_one_letter_code
_entity_poly.pdbx_strand_id
1 'polypeptide(L)'
;MTSPDDSSAPRSPQEPDAYAERCFRSPSGIATGVLLLGLAAWLGGDAIVRGSGRTPWLALAGLLCAVPLIIAFTVRPAVWAGEDRLLVRNPFRTITLPWSRVDGVRAGYSSEVLADGAKYQLWSIPVSLRQRKTAARRQNQALAEGLATTGAGQSVKAPSDQVIDDLRELAERNAKRAGAQGPVAMRWAYEVIAPAVVGFVLLMVLFATG
;
A
#
# COMPACT_ATOMS: atom_id res chain seq x y z
N MET A 1 -30.31 49.22 10.61
CA MET A 1 -30.82 48.22 9.65
C MET A 1 -29.68 47.94 8.68
N THR A 2 -28.78 46.97 8.89
CA THR A 2 -28.89 45.51 8.53
C THR A 2 -29.43 45.36 7.09
N SER A 3 -28.77 44.75 6.10
CA SER A 3 -27.80 43.65 6.04
C SER A 3 -27.08 43.63 4.66
N PRO A 4 -26.11 42.71 4.41
CA PRO A 4 -25.04 42.80 3.41
C PRO A 4 -25.33 42.11 2.05
N ASP A 5 -24.55 42.47 1.02
CA ASP A 5 -24.49 41.71 -0.24
C ASP A 5 -23.61 40.47 -0.09
N ASP A 6 -24.27 39.34 0.16
CA ASP A 6 -23.73 37.98 -0.02
C ASP A 6 -23.58 37.67 -1.52
N SER A 7 -22.36 37.81 -2.04
CA SER A 7 -21.99 37.21 -3.33
C SER A 7 -21.80 35.71 -3.18
N SER A 8 -22.91 34.97 -3.14
CA SER A 8 -22.92 33.50 -3.20
C SER A 8 -22.79 33.03 -4.64
N ALA A 9 -21.55 32.79 -5.07
CA ALA A 9 -21.30 32.00 -6.28
C ALA A 9 -21.92 30.59 -6.10
N PRO A 10 -22.59 30.03 -7.12
CA PRO A 10 -23.19 28.71 -7.00
C PRO A 10 -22.11 27.66 -6.73
N ARG A 11 -22.19 27.02 -5.56
CA ARG A 11 -21.46 25.79 -5.26
C ARG A 11 -21.80 24.78 -6.36
N SER A 12 -20.80 24.35 -7.13
CA SER A 12 -20.90 23.18 -7.99
C SER A 12 -21.52 22.03 -7.18
N PRO A 13 -22.42 21.22 -7.77
CA PRO A 13 -23.02 20.09 -7.07
C PRO A 13 -21.91 19.22 -6.50
N GLN A 14 -21.81 19.22 -5.19
CA GLN A 14 -20.95 18.32 -4.43
C GLN A 14 -21.47 16.92 -4.73
N GLU A 15 -20.73 16.18 -5.58
CA GLU A 15 -21.05 14.78 -5.88
C GLU A 15 -21.26 14.04 -4.55
N PRO A 16 -22.42 13.40 -4.37
CA PRO A 16 -22.80 12.82 -3.09
C PRO A 16 -21.82 11.70 -2.71
N ASP A 17 -21.20 11.88 -1.55
CA ASP A 17 -20.47 10.90 -0.75
C ASP A 17 -19.77 9.78 -1.53
N ALA A 18 -18.54 10.10 -1.96
CA ALA A 18 -17.50 9.15 -2.30
C ALA A 18 -17.53 7.94 -1.36
N TYR A 19 -18.02 6.81 -1.86
CA TYR A 19 -17.99 5.53 -1.18
C TYR A 19 -16.56 5.31 -0.68
N ALA A 20 -16.38 5.38 0.65
CA ALA A 20 -15.09 5.55 1.32
C ALA A 20 -13.98 4.73 0.64
N GLU A 21 -12.98 5.39 0.05
CA GLU A 21 -11.80 4.72 -0.53
C GLU A 21 -11.19 3.83 0.55
N ARG A 22 -11.43 2.52 0.46
CA ARG A 22 -10.92 1.57 1.44
C ARG A 22 -9.41 1.46 1.20
N CYS A 23 -8.65 2.09 2.09
CA CYS A 23 -7.19 2.10 2.07
C CYS A 23 -6.65 0.93 2.91
N PHE A 24 -6.09 -0.08 2.24
CA PHE A 24 -5.47 -1.22 2.90
C PHE A 24 -3.96 -0.96 3.05
N ARG A 25 -3.55 -0.69 4.30
CA ARG A 25 -2.15 -0.53 4.73
C ARG A 25 -1.88 -1.35 5.98
N SER A 26 -0.65 -1.83 6.13
CA SER A 26 -0.20 -2.51 7.35
C SER A 26 0.28 -1.47 8.38
N PRO A 27 -0.40 -1.32 9.55
CA PRO A 27 0.05 -0.40 10.59
C PRO A 27 1.45 -0.75 11.14
N SER A 28 1.75 -2.05 11.25
CA SER A 28 3.08 -2.52 11.68
C SER A 28 4.17 -2.15 10.68
N GLY A 29 3.87 -2.20 9.37
CA GLY A 29 4.81 -1.76 8.33
C GLY A 29 5.19 -0.29 8.49
N ILE A 30 4.21 0.58 8.75
CA ILE A 30 4.43 2.01 9.00
C ILE A 30 5.26 2.21 10.29
N ALA A 31 4.90 1.53 11.39
CA ALA A 31 5.62 1.65 12.65
C ALA A 31 7.10 1.23 12.51
N THR A 32 7.37 0.10 11.83
CA THR A 32 8.73 -0.34 11.50
C THR A 32 9.46 0.68 10.63
N GLY A 33 8.78 1.23 9.62
CA GLY A 33 9.32 2.29 8.77
C GLY A 33 9.77 3.52 9.55
N VAL A 34 8.89 4.05 10.41
CA VAL A 34 9.19 5.21 11.27
C VAL A 34 10.36 4.91 12.21
N LEU A 35 10.39 3.73 12.82
CA LEU A 35 11.51 3.31 13.68
C LEU A 35 12.83 3.27 12.91
N LEU A 36 12.85 2.66 11.72
CA LEU A 36 14.05 2.58 10.87
C LEU A 36 14.52 3.96 10.40
N LEU A 37 13.59 4.86 10.06
CA LEU A 37 13.91 6.24 9.70
C LEU A 37 14.49 7.00 10.89
N GLY A 38 13.94 6.83 12.10
CA GLY A 38 14.49 7.42 13.31
C GLY A 38 15.90 6.92 13.61
N LEU A 39 16.13 5.61 13.47
CA LEU A 39 17.47 5.02 13.63
C LEU A 39 18.45 5.51 12.58
N ALA A 40 18.04 5.57 11.32
CA ALA A 40 18.87 6.10 10.23
C ALA A 40 19.22 7.57 10.48
N ALA A 41 18.25 8.39 10.86
CA ALA A 41 18.49 9.80 11.19
C ALA A 41 19.43 9.96 12.38
N TRP A 42 19.29 9.13 13.42
CA TRP A 42 20.14 9.18 14.60
C TRP A 42 21.59 8.77 14.28
N LEU A 43 21.79 7.57 13.72
CA LEU A 43 23.12 7.04 13.42
C LEU A 43 23.80 7.82 12.29
N GLY A 44 23.05 8.12 11.22
CA GLY A 44 23.55 8.87 10.08
C GLY A 44 23.85 10.32 10.45
N GLY A 45 23.00 10.95 11.27
CA GLY A 45 23.24 12.29 11.79
C GLY A 45 24.48 12.35 12.68
N ASP A 46 24.64 11.39 13.59
CA ASP A 46 25.84 11.30 14.43
C ASP A 46 27.11 11.11 13.59
N ALA A 47 27.09 10.22 12.59
CA ALA A 47 28.20 10.00 11.68
C ALA A 47 28.53 11.21 10.80
N ILE A 48 27.53 12.03 10.44
CA ILE A 48 27.74 13.29 9.72
C ILE A 48 28.39 14.35 10.62
N VAL A 49 27.95 14.48 11.87
CA VAL A 49 28.39 15.56 12.78
C VAL A 49 29.71 15.23 13.47
N ARG A 50 29.87 13.99 13.94
CA ARG A 50 31.03 13.55 14.73
C ARG A 50 32.05 12.75 13.93
N GLY A 51 31.68 12.29 12.75
CA GLY A 51 32.55 11.46 11.91
C GLY A 51 33.76 12.23 11.41
N SER A 52 34.91 11.56 11.39
CA SER A 52 36.16 12.10 10.82
C SER A 52 36.48 11.49 9.46
N GLY A 53 37.33 12.17 8.69
CA GLY A 53 37.77 11.72 7.38
C GLY A 53 36.60 11.56 6.39
N ARG A 54 36.42 10.35 5.86
CA ARG A 54 35.39 10.04 4.84
C ARG A 54 34.03 9.63 5.44
N THR A 55 33.95 9.48 6.76
CA THR A 55 32.75 8.99 7.46
C THR A 55 31.49 9.84 7.18
N PRO A 56 31.55 11.18 7.21
CA PRO A 56 30.37 12.01 6.91
C PRO A 56 29.84 11.82 5.48
N TRP A 57 30.74 11.67 4.51
CA TRP A 57 30.36 11.45 3.10
C TRP A 57 29.74 10.07 2.87
N LEU A 58 30.28 9.04 3.51
CA LEU A 58 29.69 7.70 3.50
C LEU A 58 28.30 7.69 4.16
N ALA A 59 28.14 8.40 5.29
CA ALA A 59 26.87 8.53 5.97
C ALA A 59 25.83 9.27 5.10
N LEU A 60 26.22 10.36 4.43
CA LEU A 60 25.33 11.09 3.53
C LEU A 60 24.89 10.25 2.33
N ALA A 61 25.83 9.57 1.66
CA ALA A 61 25.53 8.67 0.54
C ALA A 61 24.65 7.48 1.00
N GLY A 62 24.95 6.94 2.19
CA GLY A 62 24.18 5.90 2.86
C GLY A 62 22.74 6.31 3.13
N LEU A 63 22.53 7.50 3.71
CA LEU A 63 21.19 8.04 3.97
C LEU A 63 20.42 8.32 2.68
N LEU A 64 21.08 8.90 1.67
CA LEU A 64 20.47 9.17 0.37
C LEU A 64 20.00 7.88 -0.33
N CYS A 65 20.72 6.77 -0.11
CA CYS A 65 20.34 5.45 -0.60
C CYS A 65 19.23 4.81 0.26
N ALA A 66 19.42 4.76 1.59
CA ALA A 66 18.61 3.98 2.50
C ALA A 66 17.23 4.59 2.77
N VAL A 67 17.14 5.92 2.97
CA VAL A 67 15.88 6.58 3.33
C VAL A 67 14.76 6.36 2.30
N PRO A 68 14.99 6.59 0.98
CA PRO A 68 13.96 6.32 -0.02
C PRO A 68 13.53 4.85 -0.04
N LEU A 69 14.47 3.92 0.14
CA LEU A 69 14.18 2.48 0.17
C LEU A 69 13.36 2.09 1.40
N ILE A 70 13.71 2.59 2.59
CA ILE A 70 12.94 2.38 3.81
C ILE A 70 11.51 2.87 3.57
N ILE A 71 11.32 4.10 3.08
CA ILE A 71 9.99 4.64 2.76
C ILE A 71 9.26 3.75 1.75
N ALA A 72 9.93 3.36 0.67
CA ALA A 72 9.34 2.57 -0.41
C ALA A 72 8.82 1.21 0.05
N PHE A 73 9.54 0.54 0.95
CA PHE A 73 9.18 -0.81 1.40
C PHE A 73 8.32 -0.85 2.66
N THR A 74 8.26 0.24 3.43
CA THR A 74 7.55 0.25 4.72
C THR A 74 6.32 1.16 4.74
N VAL A 75 6.47 2.42 4.31
CA VAL A 75 5.43 3.46 4.43
C VAL A 75 4.61 3.60 3.16
N ARG A 76 5.25 3.45 2.00
CA ARG A 76 4.67 3.68 0.67
C ARG A 76 3.64 2.63 0.23
N PRO A 77 3.77 1.32 0.54
CA PRO A 77 2.86 0.31 0.02
C PRO A 77 1.42 0.53 0.51
N ALA A 78 0.49 0.64 -0.43
CA ALA A 78 -0.92 0.86 -0.14
C ALA A 78 -1.79 0.38 -1.30
N VAL A 79 -2.99 -0.10 -0.98
CA VAL A 79 -4.02 -0.43 -1.96
C VAL A 79 -5.25 0.40 -1.63
N TRP A 80 -5.74 1.17 -2.59
CA TRP A 80 -7.00 1.91 -2.46
C TRP A 80 -8.02 1.31 -3.39
N ALA A 81 -9.11 0.82 -2.81
CA ALA A 81 -10.26 0.37 -3.56
C ALA A 81 -11.27 1.53 -3.62
N GLY A 82 -11.31 2.22 -4.75
CA GLY A 82 -12.30 3.25 -5.05
C GLY A 82 -13.49 2.69 -5.81
N GLU A 83 -14.45 3.56 -6.14
CA GLU A 83 -15.67 3.17 -6.87
C GLU A 83 -15.37 2.70 -8.30
N ASP A 84 -14.53 3.45 -9.03
CA ASP A 84 -14.25 3.19 -10.44
C ASP A 84 -13.00 2.34 -10.67
N ARG A 85 -12.06 2.35 -9.73
CA ARG A 85 -10.73 1.79 -9.92
C ARG A 85 -10.08 1.31 -8.63
N LEU A 86 -9.20 0.33 -8.79
CA LEU A 86 -8.26 -0.15 -7.79
C LEU A 86 -6.89 0.50 -8.03
N LEU A 87 -6.37 1.23 -7.05
CA LEU A 87 -5.03 1.79 -7.07
C LEU A 87 -4.11 0.91 -6.23
N VAL A 88 -3.11 0.30 -6.86
CA VAL A 88 -2.09 -0.52 -6.20
C VAL A 88 -0.76 0.24 -6.19
N ARG A 89 -0.36 0.78 -5.04
CA ARG A 89 0.96 1.40 -4.86
C ARG A 89 1.89 0.40 -4.21
N ASN A 90 2.87 -0.02 -5.00
CA ASN A 90 4.00 -0.85 -4.62
C ASN A 90 5.25 0.03 -4.44
N PRO A 91 6.38 -0.51 -3.92
CA PRO A 91 7.56 0.29 -3.59
C PRO A 91 8.02 1.23 -4.71
N PHE A 92 8.13 0.71 -5.94
CA PHE A 92 8.66 1.47 -7.08
C PHE A 92 7.64 1.83 -8.14
N ARG A 93 6.37 1.46 -7.96
CA ARG A 93 5.33 1.68 -8.98
C ARG A 93 3.95 1.88 -8.37
N THR A 94 3.14 2.68 -9.02
CA THR A 94 1.70 2.79 -8.77
C THR A 94 0.98 2.29 -10.01
N ILE A 95 0.06 1.35 -9.82
CA ILE A 95 -0.73 0.73 -10.87
C ILE A 95 -2.17 1.14 -10.64
N THR A 96 -2.81 1.69 -11.68
CA THR A 96 -4.22 2.04 -11.69
C THR A 96 -4.95 1.01 -12.52
N LEU A 97 -5.86 0.28 -11.88
CA LEU A 97 -6.63 -0.81 -12.45
C LEU A 97 -8.11 -0.43 -12.46
N PRO A 98 -8.69 -0.03 -13.60
CA PRO A 98 -10.13 0.12 -13.72
C PRO A 98 -10.82 -1.22 -13.44
N TRP A 99 -11.95 -1.23 -12.72
CA TRP A 99 -12.60 -2.51 -12.35
C TRP A 99 -13.01 -3.36 -13.56
N SER A 100 -13.32 -2.74 -14.70
CA SER A 100 -13.62 -3.43 -15.97
C SER A 100 -12.49 -4.31 -16.49
N ARG A 101 -11.24 -4.02 -16.09
CA ARG A 101 -10.04 -4.76 -16.52
C ARG A 101 -9.63 -5.80 -15.50
N VAL A 102 -10.26 -5.88 -14.34
CA VAL A 102 -9.91 -6.83 -13.28
C VAL A 102 -10.57 -8.18 -13.58
N ASP A 103 -9.76 -9.14 -14.03
CA ASP A 103 -10.19 -10.52 -14.32
C ASP A 103 -10.43 -11.33 -13.03
N GLY A 104 -9.75 -10.95 -11.95
CA GLY A 104 -9.98 -11.55 -10.63
C GLY A 104 -8.90 -11.22 -9.61
N VAL A 105 -9.24 -11.40 -8.33
CA VAL A 105 -8.33 -11.20 -7.20
C VAL A 105 -8.05 -12.52 -6.52
N ARG A 106 -6.79 -12.82 -6.18
CA ARG A 106 -6.37 -14.10 -5.60
C ARG A 106 -5.43 -13.89 -4.42
N ALA A 107 -5.52 -14.79 -3.45
CA ALA A 107 -4.64 -14.85 -2.30
C ALA A 107 -3.97 -16.22 -2.22
N GLY A 108 -2.79 -16.34 -2.82
CA GLY A 108 -1.98 -17.56 -2.78
C GLY A 108 -0.93 -17.48 -1.67
N TYR A 109 0.34 -17.62 -2.06
CA TYR A 109 1.50 -17.20 -1.27
C TYR A 109 1.73 -15.69 -1.29
N SER A 110 1.04 -14.98 -2.19
CA SER A 110 1.00 -13.53 -2.25
C SER A 110 -0.40 -13.08 -2.66
N SER A 111 -0.76 -11.86 -2.30
CA SER A 111 -2.01 -11.22 -2.74
C SER A 111 -1.80 -10.67 -4.15
N GLU A 112 -2.60 -11.09 -5.12
CA GLU A 112 -2.43 -10.78 -6.55
C GLU A 112 -3.76 -10.36 -7.18
N VAL A 113 -3.71 -9.37 -8.07
CA VAL A 113 -4.81 -8.99 -8.96
C VAL A 113 -4.42 -9.37 -10.38
N LEU A 114 -5.33 -10.06 -11.05
CA LEU A 114 -5.27 -10.35 -12.48
C LEU A 114 -6.02 -9.24 -13.19
N ALA A 115 -5.35 -8.59 -14.14
CA ALA A 115 -5.98 -7.60 -14.98
C ALA A 115 -5.34 -7.54 -16.35
N ASP A 116 -6.16 -7.51 -17.40
CA ASP A 116 -5.72 -7.43 -18.80
C ASP A 116 -4.71 -8.55 -19.16
N GLY A 117 -4.96 -9.76 -18.63
CA GLY A 117 -4.07 -10.91 -18.82
C GLY A 117 -2.73 -10.86 -18.05
N ALA A 118 -2.48 -9.79 -17.28
CA ALA A 118 -1.28 -9.61 -16.48
C ALA A 118 -1.52 -9.81 -14.97
N LYS A 119 -0.45 -10.10 -14.24
CA LYS A 119 -0.45 -10.30 -12.78
C LYS A 119 0.18 -9.11 -12.07
N TYR A 120 -0.53 -8.55 -11.10
CA TYR A 120 -0.05 -7.46 -10.26
C TYR A 120 -0.10 -7.84 -8.78
N GLN A 121 1.07 -7.85 -8.13
CA GLN A 121 1.18 -8.13 -6.70
C GLN A 121 0.72 -6.95 -5.84
N LEU A 122 0.06 -7.25 -4.71
CA LEU A 122 -0.46 -6.31 -3.73
C LEU A 122 0.40 -6.40 -2.47
N TRP A 123 1.46 -5.59 -2.40
CA TRP A 123 2.46 -5.65 -1.33
C TRP A 123 1.91 -5.18 0.03
N SER A 124 0.83 -4.40 0.04
CA SER A 124 0.26 -3.85 1.28
C SER A 124 -0.72 -4.80 1.98
N ILE A 125 -1.14 -5.89 1.33
CA ILE A 125 -2.08 -6.87 1.89
C ILE A 125 -1.28 -8.10 2.33
N PRO A 126 -0.93 -8.22 3.63
CA PRO A 126 -0.09 -9.31 4.09
C PRO A 126 -0.81 -10.65 3.98
N VAL A 127 -0.12 -11.66 3.47
CA VAL A 127 -0.54 -13.06 3.56
C VAL A 127 -0.03 -13.68 4.86
N SER A 128 -0.68 -13.42 5.99
CA SER A 128 -0.23 -14.00 7.25
C SER A 128 -0.71 -15.44 7.43
N LEU A 129 0.20 -16.40 7.19
CA LEU A 129 -0.03 -17.83 7.48
C LEU A 129 -0.40 -18.08 8.96
N ARG A 130 0.14 -17.27 9.88
CA ARG A 130 -0.20 -17.32 11.31
C ARG A 130 -1.67 -16.96 11.56
N GLN A 131 -2.17 -15.89 10.94
CA GLN A 131 -3.58 -15.51 11.11
C GLN A 131 -4.51 -16.54 10.46
N ARG A 132 -4.13 -17.12 9.31
CA ARG A 132 -4.85 -18.25 8.70
C ARG A 132 -4.92 -19.46 9.63
N LYS A 133 -3.81 -19.82 10.30
CA LYS A 133 -3.79 -20.91 11.30
C LYS A 133 -4.66 -20.60 12.52
N THR A 134 -4.65 -19.35 13.00
CA THR A 134 -5.50 -18.93 14.13
C THR A 134 -6.98 -18.92 13.74
N ALA A 135 -7.31 -18.46 12.55
CA ALA A 135 -8.65 -18.48 11.97
C ALA A 135 -9.19 -19.92 11.86
N ALA A 136 -8.40 -20.84 11.30
CA ALA A 136 -8.76 -22.26 11.20
C ALA A 136 -9.00 -22.89 12.58
N ARG A 137 -8.22 -22.54 13.60
CA ARG A 137 -8.43 -23.00 14.99
C ARG A 137 -9.77 -22.51 15.55
N ARG A 138 -10.09 -21.22 15.36
CA ARG A 138 -11.37 -20.64 15.80
C ARG A 138 -12.56 -21.26 15.07
N GLN A 139 -12.43 -21.53 13.78
CA GLN A 139 -13.45 -22.22 12.99
C GLN A 139 -13.70 -23.64 13.49
N ASN A 140 -12.63 -24.40 13.80
CA ASN A 140 -12.75 -25.75 14.34
C ASN A 140 -13.38 -25.75 15.74
N GLN A 141 -13.08 -24.75 16.57
CA GLN A 141 -13.72 -24.55 17.88
C GLN A 141 -15.21 -24.25 17.72
N ALA A 142 -15.58 -23.32 16.84
CA ALA A 142 -16.98 -22.98 16.57
C ALA A 142 -17.80 -24.17 16.01
N LEU A 143 -17.16 -25.02 15.20
CA LEU A 143 -17.77 -26.26 14.71
C LEU A 143 -17.95 -27.29 15.85
N ALA A 144 -16.96 -27.42 16.74
CA ALA A 144 -17.02 -28.32 17.89
C ALA A 144 -18.07 -27.87 18.94
N GLU A 145 -18.30 -26.57 19.08
CA GLU A 145 -19.31 -25.99 19.99
C GLU A 145 -20.74 -26.02 19.40
N GLY A 146 -20.95 -26.57 18.20
CA GLY A 146 -22.27 -26.68 17.57
C GLY A 146 -22.88 -25.35 17.12
N LEU A 147 -22.12 -24.25 17.20
CA LEU A 147 -22.54 -22.90 16.82
C LEU A 147 -22.58 -22.68 15.30
N ALA A 148 -22.14 -23.66 14.51
CA ALA A 148 -22.08 -23.58 13.06
C ALA A 148 -23.41 -23.87 12.34
N THR A 149 -24.44 -24.34 13.04
CA THR A 149 -25.72 -24.80 12.44
C THR A 149 -26.82 -23.73 12.36
N THR A 150 -26.63 -22.54 12.93
CA THR A 150 -27.65 -21.48 12.95
C THR A 150 -27.49 -20.45 11.82
N GLY A 151 -27.45 -20.87 10.55
CA GLY A 151 -27.71 -20.02 9.36
C GLY A 151 -26.90 -18.72 9.14
N ALA A 152 -26.02 -18.36 10.07
CA ALA A 152 -25.20 -17.15 10.11
C ALA A 152 -23.72 -17.53 10.12
N GLY A 153 -23.38 -18.59 9.37
CA GLY A 153 -22.03 -19.13 9.22
C GLY A 153 -21.11 -18.20 8.43
N GLN A 154 -20.84 -17.01 8.96
CA GLN A 154 -19.66 -16.26 8.55
C GLN A 154 -18.45 -17.05 9.05
N SER A 155 -17.85 -17.82 8.14
CA SER A 155 -16.55 -18.46 8.38
C SER A 155 -15.60 -17.42 8.95
N VAL A 156 -14.97 -17.70 10.10
CA VAL A 156 -13.99 -16.79 10.71
C VAL A 156 -12.76 -16.78 9.81
N LYS A 157 -12.75 -15.91 8.78
CA LYS A 157 -11.67 -15.79 7.81
C LYS A 157 -10.52 -14.96 8.40
N ALA A 158 -9.31 -15.17 7.87
CA ALA A 158 -8.22 -14.28 8.20
C ALA A 158 -8.52 -12.87 7.65
N PRO A 159 -8.14 -11.79 8.36
CA PRO A 159 -8.41 -10.42 7.91
C PRO A 159 -7.98 -10.13 6.48
N SER A 160 -6.85 -10.69 6.02
CA SER A 160 -6.40 -10.53 4.64
C SER A 160 -7.23 -11.31 3.61
N ASP A 161 -7.78 -12.45 3.99
CA ASP A 161 -8.69 -13.20 3.11
C ASP A 161 -10.03 -12.48 2.97
N GLN A 162 -10.52 -11.83 4.04
CA GLN A 162 -11.69 -10.95 3.98
C GLN A 162 -11.48 -9.78 3.03
N VAL A 163 -10.33 -9.10 3.09
CA VAL A 163 -9.99 -8.02 2.16
C VAL A 163 -10.03 -8.49 0.70
N ILE A 164 -9.56 -9.71 0.43
CA ILE A 164 -9.52 -10.26 -0.92
C ILE A 164 -10.93 -10.55 -1.43
N ASP A 165 -11.82 -11.04 -0.57
CA ASP A 165 -13.23 -11.24 -0.91
C ASP A 165 -13.96 -9.91 -1.11
N ASP A 166 -13.71 -8.91 -0.27
CA ASP A 166 -14.26 -7.55 -0.44
C ASP A 166 -13.82 -6.93 -1.78
N LEU A 167 -12.57 -7.15 -2.18
CA LEU A 167 -12.04 -6.68 -3.46
C LEU A 167 -12.68 -7.42 -4.65
N ARG A 168 -13.00 -8.70 -4.52
CA ARG A 168 -13.75 -9.46 -5.55
C ARG A 168 -15.17 -8.92 -5.70
N GLU A 169 -15.86 -8.73 -4.59
CA GLU A 169 -17.23 -8.19 -4.60
C GLU A 169 -17.27 -6.77 -5.19
N LEU A 170 -16.25 -5.94 -4.93
CA LEU A 170 -16.11 -4.63 -5.56
C LEU A 170 -15.86 -4.74 -7.08
N ALA A 171 -14.99 -5.65 -7.51
CA ALA A 171 -14.74 -5.87 -8.93
C ALA A 171 -16.01 -6.28 -9.68
N GLU A 172 -16.76 -7.26 -9.15
CA GLU A 172 -17.99 -7.75 -9.77
C GLU A 172 -19.08 -6.67 -9.85
N ARG A 173 -19.26 -5.89 -8.79
CA ARG A 173 -20.27 -4.81 -8.75
C ARG A 173 -19.93 -3.67 -9.69
N ASN A 174 -18.66 -3.26 -9.75
CA ASN A 174 -18.27 -2.03 -10.42
C ASN A 174 -17.77 -2.24 -11.85
N ALA A 175 -17.50 -3.47 -12.30
CA ALA A 175 -16.94 -3.74 -13.64
C ALA A 175 -17.73 -3.15 -14.82
N LYS A 176 -19.07 -3.04 -14.69
CA LYS A 176 -19.94 -2.52 -15.76
C LYS A 176 -20.12 -1.00 -15.72
N ARG A 177 -19.59 -0.32 -14.69
CA ARG A 177 -19.76 1.12 -14.54
C ARG A 177 -18.99 1.86 -15.64
N ALA A 178 -19.56 2.95 -16.15
CA ALA A 178 -18.92 3.77 -17.18
C ALA A 178 -17.58 4.36 -16.70
N GLY A 179 -17.53 4.83 -15.45
CA GLY A 179 -16.29 5.33 -14.82
C GLY A 179 -15.24 4.26 -14.57
N ALA A 180 -15.63 2.99 -14.49
CA ALA A 180 -14.73 1.87 -14.29
C ALA A 180 -14.13 1.32 -15.59
N GLN A 181 -14.38 1.98 -16.73
CA GLN A 181 -13.76 1.66 -18.02
C GLN A 181 -12.43 2.39 -18.18
N GLY A 182 -11.52 1.81 -18.97
CA GLY A 182 -10.26 2.46 -19.35
C GLY A 182 -9.08 1.50 -19.41
N PRO A 183 -7.90 1.99 -19.84
CA PRO A 183 -6.69 1.20 -19.85
C PRO A 183 -6.09 1.07 -18.44
N VAL A 184 -5.38 -0.02 -18.20
CA VAL A 184 -4.48 -0.13 -17.06
C VAL A 184 -3.35 0.89 -17.21
N ALA A 185 -3.12 1.70 -16.18
CA ALA A 185 -2.03 2.69 -16.18
C ALA A 185 -0.97 2.33 -15.13
N MET A 186 0.30 2.50 -15.48
CA MET A 186 1.42 2.25 -14.58
C MET A 186 2.32 3.47 -14.52
N ARG A 187 2.61 3.93 -13.30
CA ARG A 187 3.50 5.06 -13.03
C ARG A 187 4.67 4.63 -12.15
N TRP A 188 5.89 4.90 -12.60
CA TRP A 188 7.09 4.65 -11.83
C TRP A 188 7.33 5.71 -10.76
N ALA A 189 7.91 5.28 -9.66
CA ALA A 189 8.24 6.11 -8.51
C ALA A 189 9.65 6.71 -8.67
N TYR A 190 9.86 7.58 -9.65
CA TYR A 190 11.20 8.16 -9.87
C TYR A 190 11.68 8.97 -8.66
N GLU A 191 10.76 9.49 -7.85
CA GLU A 191 11.06 10.15 -6.57
C GLU A 191 11.71 9.22 -5.54
N VAL A 192 11.54 7.91 -5.67
CA VAL A 192 12.21 6.89 -4.85
C VAL A 192 13.45 6.35 -5.57
N ILE A 193 13.30 6.00 -6.84
CA ILE A 193 14.34 5.31 -7.61
C ILE A 193 15.56 6.20 -7.79
N ALA A 194 15.37 7.46 -8.19
CA ALA A 194 16.50 8.33 -8.51
C ALA A 194 17.39 8.61 -7.29
N PRO A 195 16.87 9.02 -6.11
CA PRO A 195 17.72 9.22 -4.94
C PRO A 195 18.39 7.93 -4.47
N ALA A 196 17.68 6.79 -4.50
CA ALA A 196 18.25 5.50 -4.12
C ALA A 196 19.43 5.11 -5.02
N VAL A 197 19.28 5.24 -6.34
CA VAL A 197 20.33 4.95 -7.32
C VAL A 197 21.51 5.92 -7.17
N VAL A 198 21.25 7.22 -7.00
CA VAL A 198 22.32 8.21 -6.78
C VAL A 198 23.11 7.90 -5.51
N GLY A 199 22.44 7.63 -4.39
CA GLY A 199 23.09 7.24 -3.14
C GLY A 199 23.91 5.96 -3.30
N PHE A 200 23.38 4.96 -4.01
CA PHE A 200 24.11 3.72 -4.29
C PHE A 200 25.37 3.94 -5.13
N VAL A 201 25.29 4.74 -6.20
CA VAL A 201 26.44 5.07 -7.04
C VAL A 201 27.50 5.85 -6.24
N LEU A 202 27.08 6.81 -5.41
CA LEU A 202 28.00 7.56 -4.55
C LEU A 202 28.75 6.63 -3.57
N LEU A 203 28.04 5.68 -2.95
CA LEU A 203 28.68 4.67 -2.10
C LEU A 203 29.72 3.86 -2.88
N MET A 204 29.37 3.36 -4.07
CA MET A 204 30.29 2.60 -4.92
C MET A 204 31.56 3.39 -5.25
N VAL A 205 31.42 4.67 -5.62
CA VAL A 205 32.56 5.54 -5.92
C VAL A 205 33.41 5.79 -4.68
N LEU A 206 32.79 6.06 -3.53
CA LEU A 206 33.51 6.31 -2.28
C LEU A 206 34.29 5.09 -1.78
N PHE A 207 33.78 3.87 -2.00
CA PHE A 207 34.47 2.62 -1.71
C PHE A 207 35.57 2.29 -2.73
N ALA A 208 35.35 2.55 -4.02
CA ALA A 208 36.35 2.24 -5.06
C ALA A 208 37.54 3.22 -5.06
N THR A 209 37.33 4.44 -4.58
CA THR A 209 38.37 5.50 -4.51
C THR A 209 38.94 5.68 -3.11
N GLY A 210 38.57 4.79 -2.17
CA GLY A 210 38.87 4.89 -0.75
C GLY A 210 39.77 3.76 -0.29
#